data_AF-A0A7K6MP10-F1
#
_entry.id   AF-A0A7K6MP10-F1
#
_cell.length_a   1.000
_cell.length_b   1.000
_cell.length_c   1.000
_cell.angle_alpha   90.00
_cell.angle_beta   90.00
_cell.angle_gamma   90.00
#
_symmetry.space_group_name_H-M   'P 1'
#
loop_
_entity.id
_entity.type
_entity.pdbx_description
1 polymer ?
#
loop_
_entity_poly.entity_id
_entity_poly.type
_entity_poly.pdbx_seq_one_letter_code
_entity_poly.pdbx_strand_id
1 'polypeptide(L)'
;GVVFPAGNYTDSPYVAASFRIPDQSDSMLYLAFSECFFQTSLFAYYTAGAFNMTIAEETCSYFNINTDIFGSIIPEVAKYSVTPYPVMLKLISTEIPIISLQQDSFTLEIQGSMDVLAILPDSTTQPLFTLNIAANTSISLNIFDKKLMGSLCLNR
;
A
#
# COMPACT_ATOMS: atom_id res chain seq x y z
N GLY A 1 13.98 -11.79 -13.65
CA GLY A 1 14.19 -12.28 -12.28
C GLY A 1 12.84 -12.48 -11.61
N VAL A 2 12.76 -13.33 -10.60
CA VAL A 2 11.53 -13.60 -9.83
C VAL A 2 11.85 -13.41 -8.35
N VAL A 3 10.92 -12.81 -7.60
CA VAL A 3 11.04 -12.63 -6.14
C VAL A 3 10.16 -13.66 -5.43
N PHE A 4 10.72 -14.27 -4.39
CA PHE A 4 10.04 -15.27 -3.56
C PHE A 4 9.92 -14.79 -2.12
N PRO A 5 8.81 -15.09 -1.43
CA PRO A 5 8.72 -14.92 0.02
C PRO A 5 9.84 -15.70 0.73
N ALA A 6 10.36 -15.15 1.82
CA ALA A 6 11.36 -15.85 2.61
C ALA A 6 10.78 -17.17 3.17
N GLY A 7 11.46 -18.29 2.89
CA GLY A 7 11.02 -19.61 3.34
C GLY A 7 9.93 -20.26 2.49
N ASN A 8 9.42 -19.60 1.44
CA ASN A 8 8.50 -20.19 0.48
C ASN A 8 8.94 -19.92 -0.97
N TYR A 9 9.45 -20.97 -1.62
CA TYR A 9 10.01 -20.91 -2.98
C TYR A 9 9.11 -21.59 -4.02
N THR A 10 7.81 -21.74 -3.74
CA THR A 10 6.87 -22.20 -4.78
C THR A 10 6.89 -21.24 -5.97
N ASP A 11 6.83 -21.82 -7.17
CA ASP A 11 6.80 -21.06 -8.41
C ASP A 11 5.69 -20.00 -8.40
N SER A 12 6.04 -18.82 -8.88
CA SER A 12 5.11 -17.70 -8.93
C SER A 12 3.99 -17.98 -9.93
N PRO A 13 2.72 -17.62 -9.62
CA PRO A 13 1.63 -17.75 -10.59
C PRO A 13 1.77 -16.79 -11.78
N TYR A 14 2.68 -15.82 -11.72
CA TYR A 14 2.86 -14.81 -12.76
C TYR A 14 3.88 -15.25 -13.81
N VAL A 15 3.43 -15.30 -15.08
CA VAL A 15 4.28 -15.64 -16.23
C VAL A 15 4.91 -14.38 -16.81
N ALA A 16 6.21 -14.43 -17.08
CA ALA A 16 6.92 -13.32 -17.70
C ALA A 16 6.54 -13.18 -19.19
N ALA A 17 6.07 -11.99 -19.57
CA ALA A 17 5.91 -11.62 -20.97
C ALA A 17 7.28 -11.37 -21.62
N SER A 18 7.40 -11.70 -22.92
CA SER A 18 8.56 -11.32 -23.72
C SER A 18 8.53 -9.81 -23.97
N PHE A 19 9.67 -9.16 -23.81
CA PHE A 19 9.85 -7.74 -24.11
C PHE A 19 11.16 -7.54 -24.87
N ARG A 20 11.22 -6.46 -25.67
CA ARG A 20 12.40 -6.12 -26.46
C ARG A 20 13.14 -4.96 -25.81
N ILE A 21 14.46 -5.07 -25.80
CA ILE A 21 15.33 -3.95 -25.43
C ILE A 21 15.63 -3.20 -26.73
N PRO A 22 15.51 -1.86 -26.76
CA PRO A 22 15.90 -1.07 -27.92
C PRO A 22 17.35 -1.36 -28.31
N ASP A 23 17.62 -1.45 -29.61
CA ASP A 23 18.98 -1.61 -30.13
C ASP A 23 19.69 -0.26 -30.06
N GLN A 24 20.23 0.04 -28.88
CA GLN A 24 20.98 1.24 -28.57
C GLN A 24 22.36 0.83 -28.06
N SER A 25 23.39 1.59 -28.42
CA SER A 25 24.78 1.33 -28.06
C SER A 25 25.45 2.56 -27.43
N ASP A 26 24.67 3.38 -26.73
CA ASP A 26 25.13 4.60 -26.05
C ASP A 26 25.64 4.35 -24.63
N SER A 27 25.44 3.13 -24.10
CA SER A 27 25.79 2.75 -22.73
C SER A 27 26.53 1.41 -22.68
N MET A 28 27.41 1.23 -21.67
CA MET A 28 28.17 -0.02 -21.49
C MET A 28 27.30 -1.20 -21.02
N LEU A 29 26.16 -0.92 -20.38
CA LEU A 29 25.26 -1.92 -19.82
C LEU A 29 23.82 -1.40 -19.91
N TYR A 30 22.91 -2.27 -20.32
CA TYR A 30 21.47 -2.05 -20.23
C TYR A 30 20.87 -3.06 -19.26
N LEU A 31 20.04 -2.57 -18.35
CA LEU A 31 19.26 -3.39 -17.43
C LEU A 31 17.79 -3.26 -17.82
N ALA A 32 17.09 -4.39 -17.87
CA ALA A 32 15.67 -4.41 -18.15
C ALA A 32 14.93 -5.21 -17.08
N PHE A 33 13.79 -4.67 -16.67
CA PHE A 33 12.93 -5.22 -15.64
C PHE A 33 11.57 -5.51 -16.26
N SER A 34 11.09 -6.74 -16.12
CA SER A 34 9.75 -7.11 -16.58
C SER A 34 8.69 -6.69 -15.56
N GLU A 35 7.46 -6.49 -16.02
CA GLU A 35 6.30 -6.33 -15.14
C GLU A 35 6.18 -7.51 -14.15
N CYS A 36 6.41 -8.74 -14.62
CA CYS A 36 6.46 -9.95 -13.80
C CYS A 36 7.45 -9.85 -12.63
N PHE A 37 8.64 -9.24 -12.81
CA PHE A 37 9.59 -9.03 -11.70
C PHE A 37 8.97 -8.19 -10.58
N PHE A 38 8.28 -7.09 -10.92
CA PHE A 38 7.61 -6.25 -9.95
C PHE A 38 6.38 -6.94 -9.35
N GLN A 39 5.57 -7.62 -10.15
CA GLN A 39 4.36 -8.31 -9.69
C GLN A 39 4.69 -9.45 -8.70
N THR A 40 5.75 -10.22 -8.97
CA THR A 40 6.22 -11.25 -8.03
C THR A 40 6.76 -10.65 -6.73
N SER A 41 7.37 -9.46 -6.80
CA SER A 41 7.80 -8.72 -5.61
C SER A 41 6.61 -8.30 -4.75
N LEU A 42 5.58 -7.70 -5.36
CA LEU A 42 4.35 -7.29 -4.65
C LEU A 42 3.64 -8.48 -4.02
N PHE A 43 3.56 -9.61 -4.73
CA PHE A 43 3.05 -10.86 -4.17
C PHE A 43 3.82 -11.33 -2.93
N ALA A 44 5.15 -11.30 -2.99
CA ALA A 44 5.98 -11.70 -1.85
C ALA A 44 5.77 -10.78 -0.63
N TYR A 45 5.71 -9.46 -0.84
CA TYR A 45 5.43 -8.51 0.24
C TYR A 45 4.00 -8.64 0.79
N TYR A 46 3.02 -8.89 -0.07
CA TYR A 46 1.63 -9.10 0.33
C TYR A 46 1.46 -10.35 1.18
N THR A 47 2.00 -11.48 0.72
CA THR A 47 1.93 -12.74 1.48
C THR A 47 2.72 -12.69 2.81
N ALA A 48 3.74 -11.82 2.90
CA ALA A 48 4.43 -11.55 4.15
C ALA A 48 3.69 -10.57 5.08
N GLY A 49 2.53 -10.02 4.67
CA GLY A 49 1.75 -9.07 5.46
C GLY A 49 2.31 -7.66 5.50
N ALA A 50 3.24 -7.31 4.61
CA ALA A 50 3.93 -6.02 4.62
C ALA A 50 3.01 -4.82 4.28
N PHE A 51 1.84 -5.07 3.68
CA PHE A 51 0.82 -4.05 3.41
C PHE A 51 -0.18 -3.85 4.56
N ASN A 52 0.02 -4.50 5.71
CA ASN A 52 -0.80 -4.30 6.90
C ASN A 52 -0.13 -3.27 7.79
N MET A 53 -0.83 -2.18 8.09
CA MET A 53 -0.31 -1.07 8.89
C MET A 53 -1.31 -0.68 9.97
N THR A 54 -0.81 -0.32 11.15
CA THR A 54 -1.61 0.30 12.20
C THR A 54 -1.07 1.70 12.47
N ILE A 55 -1.91 2.71 12.32
CA ILE A 55 -1.63 4.08 12.74
C ILE A 55 -2.15 4.19 14.17
N ALA A 56 -1.21 4.27 15.10
CA ALA A 56 -1.48 4.26 16.54
C ALA A 56 -2.10 5.58 17.02
N GLU A 57 -2.65 5.53 18.23
CA GLU A 57 -3.40 6.64 18.83
C GLU A 57 -2.59 7.91 18.99
N GLU A 58 -1.28 7.80 19.24
CA GLU A 58 -0.41 8.94 19.45
C GLU A 58 -0.23 9.71 18.13
N THR A 59 -0.16 8.98 17.02
CA THR A 59 -0.06 9.56 15.67
C THR A 59 -1.38 10.20 15.27
N CYS A 60 -2.51 9.53 15.51
CA CYS A 60 -3.83 10.11 15.25
C CYS A 60 -4.07 11.38 16.08
N SER A 61 -3.70 11.35 17.36
CA SER A 61 -3.82 12.49 18.28
C SER A 61 -2.97 13.68 17.83
N TYR A 62 -1.75 13.43 17.32
CA TYR A 62 -0.88 14.47 16.77
C TYR A 62 -1.52 15.22 15.58
N PHE A 63 -2.35 14.54 14.78
CA PHE A 63 -3.12 15.13 13.69
C PHE A 63 -4.56 15.52 14.08
N ASN A 64 -4.86 15.55 15.38
CA ASN A 64 -6.19 15.84 15.93
C ASN A 64 -7.30 14.88 15.46
N ILE A 65 -6.95 13.71 14.93
CA ILE A 65 -7.93 12.71 14.47
C ILE A 65 -8.51 12.03 15.72
N ASN A 66 -9.79 12.22 15.97
CA ASN A 66 -10.53 11.66 17.10
C ASN A 66 -12.01 11.43 16.73
N THR A 67 -12.80 10.89 17.66
CA THR A 67 -14.22 10.61 17.40
C THR A 67 -15.08 11.87 17.18
N ASP A 68 -14.65 13.04 17.62
CA ASP A 68 -15.39 14.31 17.44
C ASP A 68 -15.35 14.76 15.97
N ILE A 69 -14.17 14.71 15.33
CA ILE A 69 -14.03 14.97 13.89
C ILE A 69 -14.95 14.06 13.09
N PHE A 70 -14.96 12.76 13.40
CA PHE A 70 -15.84 11.82 12.71
C PHE A 70 -17.32 12.03 13.06
N GLY A 71 -17.65 12.37 14.30
CA GLY A 71 -19.00 12.67 14.75
C GLY A 71 -19.62 13.88 14.02
N SER A 72 -18.80 14.84 13.60
CA SER A 72 -19.25 15.99 12.80
C SER A 72 -19.72 15.61 11.38
N ILE A 73 -19.28 14.45 10.86
CA ILE A 73 -19.57 13.96 9.51
C ILE A 73 -20.55 12.77 9.55
N ILE A 74 -20.40 11.89 10.54
CA ILE A 74 -21.12 10.63 10.70
C ILE A 74 -21.92 10.69 12.01
N PRO A 75 -23.23 10.99 11.96
CA PRO A 75 -24.06 11.18 13.16
C PRO A 75 -24.10 9.97 14.09
N GLU A 76 -23.98 8.75 13.54
CA GLU A 76 -23.90 7.52 14.32
C GLU A 76 -22.70 7.52 15.26
N VAL A 77 -21.54 8.06 14.86
CA VAL A 77 -20.34 8.16 15.71
C VAL A 77 -20.56 9.17 16.84
N ALA A 78 -21.24 10.28 16.56
CA ALA A 78 -21.56 11.31 17.55
C ALA A 78 -22.47 10.76 18.67
N LYS A 79 -23.37 9.82 18.37
CA LYS A 79 -24.24 9.18 19.38
C LYS A 79 -23.46 8.41 20.44
N TYR A 80 -22.32 7.84 20.08
CA TYR A 80 -21.48 7.06 20.99
C TYR A 80 -20.44 7.91 21.73
N SER A 81 -20.19 9.14 21.28
CA SER A 81 -19.08 9.97 21.74
C SER A 81 -19.59 11.31 22.29
N VAL A 82 -20.18 11.30 23.49
CA VAL A 82 -20.49 12.54 24.23
C VAL A 82 -19.20 13.28 24.60
N THR A 83 -18.09 12.55 24.70
CA THR A 83 -16.73 13.06 24.89
C THR A 83 -15.83 12.52 23.77
N PRO A 84 -14.90 13.32 23.21
CA PRO A 84 -13.99 12.85 22.18
C PRO A 84 -13.08 11.74 22.71
N TYR A 85 -13.04 10.61 22.00
CA TYR A 85 -12.12 9.51 22.26
C TYR A 85 -10.99 9.51 21.22
N PRO A 86 -9.76 9.14 21.61
CA PRO A 86 -8.69 8.85 20.65
C PRO A 86 -9.11 7.74 19.70
N VAL A 87 -8.50 7.72 18.51
CA VAL A 87 -8.73 6.66 17.53
C VAL A 87 -7.42 6.00 17.12
N MET A 88 -7.54 4.77 16.65
CA MET A 88 -6.50 4.03 15.96
C MET A 88 -7.04 3.60 14.60
N LEU A 89 -6.19 3.65 13.58
CA LEU A 89 -6.54 3.25 12.22
C LEU A 89 -5.80 1.97 11.85
N LYS A 90 -6.50 0.95 11.36
CA LYS A 90 -5.89 -0.27 10.85
C LYS A 90 -6.10 -0.35 9.35
N LEU A 91 -5.01 -0.26 8.60
CA LEU A 91 -5.01 -0.35 7.15
C LEU A 91 -4.57 -1.76 6.75
N ILE A 92 -5.35 -2.38 5.88
CA ILE A 92 -5.11 -3.75 5.41
C ILE A 92 -5.32 -3.76 3.90
N SER A 93 -4.36 -4.32 3.15
CA SER A 93 -4.57 -4.58 1.73
C SER A 93 -5.49 -5.78 1.57
N THR A 94 -6.56 -5.64 0.79
CA THR A 94 -7.59 -6.66 0.61
C THR A 94 -7.25 -7.64 -0.50
N GLU A 95 -6.40 -7.21 -1.43
CA GLU A 95 -5.97 -7.96 -2.60
C GLU A 95 -4.49 -7.68 -2.88
N ILE A 96 -3.83 -8.56 -3.63
CA ILE A 96 -2.44 -8.35 -4.03
C ILE A 96 -2.37 -7.09 -4.91
N PRO A 97 -1.51 -6.10 -4.59
CA PRO A 97 -1.36 -4.92 -5.43
C PRO A 97 -0.95 -5.29 -6.86
N ILE A 98 -1.51 -4.56 -7.83
CA ILE A 98 -1.35 -4.85 -9.26
C ILE A 98 -0.48 -3.78 -9.88
N ILE A 99 0.56 -4.22 -10.59
CA ILE A 99 1.50 -3.35 -11.28
C ILE A 99 1.27 -3.45 -12.79
N SER A 100 1.28 -2.31 -13.48
CA SER A 100 1.12 -2.23 -14.93
C SER A 100 2.23 -1.38 -15.52
N LEU A 101 3.05 -1.99 -16.38
CA LEU A 101 4.14 -1.35 -17.08
C LEU A 101 3.76 -1.16 -18.55
N GLN A 102 3.26 0.02 -18.88
CA GLN A 102 2.94 0.43 -20.24
C GLN A 102 4.02 1.37 -20.79
N GLN A 103 4.03 1.57 -22.10
CA GLN A 103 4.89 2.55 -22.74
C GLN A 103 4.59 3.94 -22.15
N ASP A 104 5.59 4.53 -21.50
CA ASP A 104 5.54 5.82 -20.79
C ASP A 104 4.68 5.90 -19.52
N SER A 105 4.06 4.79 -19.09
CA SER A 105 3.20 4.75 -17.91
C SER A 105 3.52 3.55 -17.04
N PHE A 106 4.03 3.81 -15.85
CA PHE A 106 4.24 2.79 -14.85
C PHE A 106 3.31 3.05 -13.67
N THR A 107 2.35 2.15 -13.42
CA THR A 107 1.33 2.34 -12.40
C THR A 107 1.27 1.19 -11.40
N LEU A 108 0.82 1.52 -10.20
CA LEU A 108 0.52 0.57 -9.14
C LEU A 108 -0.86 0.86 -8.56
N GLU A 109 -1.72 -0.14 -8.61
CA GLU A 109 -3.06 -0.14 -8.05
C GLU A 109 -3.07 -0.92 -6.73
N ILE A 110 -3.63 -0.30 -5.69
CA ILE A 110 -3.71 -0.86 -4.35
C ILE A 110 -5.17 -0.83 -3.93
N GLN A 111 -5.71 -2.02 -3.63
CA GLN A 111 -7.01 -2.18 -2.98
C GLN A 111 -6.80 -2.54 -1.51
N GLY A 112 -7.57 -1.89 -0.65
CA GLY A 112 -7.47 -2.07 0.78
C GLY A 112 -8.70 -1.63 1.53
N SER A 113 -8.62 -1.78 2.85
CA SER A 113 -9.61 -1.29 3.79
C SER A 113 -8.91 -0.58 4.94
N MET A 114 -9.63 0.34 5.57
CA MET A 114 -9.21 0.98 6.80
C MET A 114 -10.31 0.88 7.83
N ASP A 115 -10.03 0.17 8.92
CA ASP A 115 -10.87 0.14 10.11
C ASP A 115 -10.54 1.33 11.00
N VAL A 116 -11.56 2.08 11.40
CA VAL A 116 -11.45 3.16 12.37
C VAL A 116 -11.98 2.67 13.71
N LEU A 117 -11.11 2.67 14.71
CA LEU A 117 -11.38 2.13 16.05
C LEU A 117 -11.27 3.27 17.06
N ALA A 118 -12.29 3.46 17.90
CA ALA A 118 -12.18 4.30 19.09
C ALA A 118 -11.45 3.55 20.20
N ILE A 119 -10.66 4.26 20.99
CA ILE A 119 -10.00 3.74 22.18
C ILE A 119 -10.74 4.27 23.40
N LEU A 120 -11.35 3.34 24.13
CA LEU A 120 -12.14 3.64 25.32
C LEU A 120 -11.25 3.85 26.56
N PRO A 121 -11.76 4.47 27.64
CA PRO A 121 -10.97 4.74 28.85
C PRO A 121 -10.41 3.49 29.54
N ASP A 122 -11.01 2.32 29.29
CA ASP A 122 -10.54 1.02 29.77
C ASP A 122 -9.49 0.36 28.84
N SER A 123 -8.97 1.13 27.88
CA SER A 123 -8.01 0.72 26.84
C SER A 123 -8.55 -0.36 25.88
N THR A 124 -9.85 -0.61 25.87
CA THR A 124 -10.46 -1.47 24.86
C THR A 124 -10.71 -0.71 23.56
N THR A 125 -10.70 -1.43 22.44
CA THR A 125 -10.96 -0.84 21.13
C THR A 125 -12.38 -1.14 20.68
N GLN A 126 -13.12 -0.10 20.27
CA GLN A 126 -14.46 -0.22 19.71
C GLN A 126 -14.45 0.14 18.21
N PRO A 127 -14.87 -0.76 17.30
CA PRO A 127 -15.00 -0.43 15.88
C PRO A 127 -16.10 0.62 15.66
N LEU A 128 -15.77 1.65 14.88
CA LEU A 128 -16.70 2.70 14.50
C LEU A 128 -17.26 2.43 13.11
N PHE A 129 -16.36 2.32 12.12
CA PHE A 129 -16.70 2.06 10.72
C PHE A 129 -15.45 1.59 9.95
N THR A 130 -15.68 1.06 8.76
CA THR A 130 -14.63 0.62 7.82
C THR A 130 -14.77 1.40 6.52
N LEU A 131 -13.63 1.86 5.98
CA LEU A 131 -13.55 2.48 4.66
C LEU A 131 -12.91 1.51 3.67
N ASN A 132 -13.44 1.43 2.46
CA ASN A 132 -12.76 0.78 1.35
C ASN A 132 -11.86 1.81 0.65
N ILE A 133 -10.62 1.41 0.36
CA ILE A 133 -9.60 2.26 -0.24
C ILE A 133 -9.21 1.66 -1.59
N ALA A 134 -9.35 2.45 -2.64
CA ALA A 134 -8.77 2.18 -3.95
C ALA A 134 -7.78 3.31 -4.25
N ALA A 135 -6.50 2.98 -4.33
CA ALA A 135 -5.43 3.93 -4.65
C ALA A 135 -4.79 3.56 -5.97
N ASN A 136 -4.67 4.54 -6.87
CA ASN A 136 -3.91 4.43 -8.10
C ASN A 136 -2.70 5.35 -8.00
N THR A 137 -1.51 4.81 -8.27
CA THR A 137 -0.25 5.53 -8.15
C THR A 137 0.55 5.42 -9.43
N SER A 138 1.31 6.47 -9.74
CA SER A 138 2.35 6.43 -10.77
C SER A 138 3.71 6.17 -10.11
N ILE A 139 4.57 5.41 -10.80
CA ILE A 139 5.89 5.02 -10.35
C ILE A 139 6.94 5.70 -11.23
N SER A 140 7.92 6.33 -10.59
CA SER A 140 9.18 6.72 -11.23
C SER A 140 10.31 5.83 -10.72
N LEU A 141 11.05 5.23 -11.64
CA LEU A 141 12.22 4.41 -11.33
C LEU A 141 13.51 5.20 -11.49
N ASN A 142 14.46 4.99 -10.59
CA ASN A 142 15.80 5.53 -10.70
C ASN A 142 16.83 4.49 -10.23
N ILE A 143 18.07 4.60 -10.71
CA ILE A 143 19.19 3.83 -10.19
C ILE A 143 20.10 4.78 -9.42
N PHE A 144 20.24 4.54 -8.13
CA PHE A 144 21.12 5.30 -7.25
C PHE A 144 21.92 4.35 -6.37
N ASP A 145 23.24 4.59 -6.27
CA ASP A 145 24.16 3.74 -5.50
C ASP A 145 23.97 2.23 -5.77
N LYS A 146 23.89 1.86 -7.06
CA LYS A 146 23.71 0.47 -7.55
C LYS A 146 22.40 -0.19 -7.09
N LYS A 147 21.41 0.58 -6.63
CA LYS A 147 20.08 0.08 -6.23
C LYS A 147 19.01 0.63 -7.17
N LEU A 148 18.03 -0.22 -7.48
CA LEU A 148 16.80 0.22 -8.15
C LEU A 148 15.90 0.86 -7.08
N MET A 149 15.63 2.15 -7.24
CA MET A 149 14.75 2.92 -6.37
C MET A 149 13.45 3.24 -7.12
N GLY A 150 12.32 3.09 -6.42
CA GLY A 150 11.01 3.51 -6.91
C GLY A 150 10.47 4.64 -6.07
N SER A 151 9.91 5.66 -6.73
CA SER A 151 9.14 6.73 -6.10
C SER A 151 7.68 6.59 -6.52
N LEU A 152 6.80 6.56 -5.54
CA LEU A 152 5.35 6.46 -5.75
C LEU A 152 4.73 7.86 -5.64
N CYS A 153 3.87 8.19 -6.60
CA CYS A 153 3.05 9.39 -6.57
C CYS A 153 1.57 8.98 -6.64
N LEU A 154 0.77 9.40 -5.66
CA LEU A 154 -0.67 9.16 -5.68
C LEU A 154 -1.31 9.97 -6.80
N ASN A 155 -2.03 9.29 -7.69
CA ASN A 155 -2.75 9.94 -8.76
C ASN A 155 -4.00 10.64 -8.19
N ARG A 156 -4.34 11.81 -8.74
CA ARG A 156 -5.48 12.63 -8.32
C ARG A 156 -6.77 12.18 -8.96
#